data_AF-A0A7X9KPB2-F1
#
_entry.id   AF-A0A7X9KPB2-F1
#
_cell.length_a   1.000
_cell.length_b   1.000
_cell.length_c   1.000
_cell.angle_alpha   90.00
_cell.angle_beta   90.00
_cell.angle_gamma   90.00
#
_symmetry.space_group_name_H-M   'P 1'
#
loop_
_entity.id
_entity.type
_entity.pdbx_description
1 polymer ?
#
loop_
_entity_poly.entity_id
_entity_poly.type
_entity_poly.pdbx_seq_one_letter_code
_entity_poly.pdbx_strand_id
1 'polypeptide(L)' 'VCLQKEIPFLQIRGISNYVGERDKSKWKMEEAIDNLCNSLEDILKIV' A
#
# COMPACT_ATOMS: atom_id res chain seq x y z
N VAL A 1 13.42 2.69 -10.35
CA VAL A 1 14.52 3.48 -9.75
C VAL A 1 15.31 2.66 -8.73
N CYS A 2 14.78 2.28 -7.55
CA CYS A 2 15.58 1.59 -6.52
C CYS A 2 16.25 0.30 -7.02
N LEU A 3 15.51 -0.56 -7.74
CA LEU A 3 16.04 -1.77 -8.39
C LEU A 3 17.23 -1.47 -9.32
N GLN A 4 17.09 -0.46 -10.19
CA GLN A 4 18.14 -0.07 -11.15
C GLN A 4 19.37 0.53 -10.49
N LYS A 5 19.23 1.01 -9.24
CA LYS A 5 20.29 1.62 -8.46
C LYS A 5 20.85 0.69 -7.39
N GLU A 6 20.38 -0.56 -7.33
CA GLU A 6 20.75 -1.54 -6.31
C GLU A 6 20.55 -1.01 -4.87
N ILE A 7 19.59 -0.10 -4.68
CA ILE A 7 19.24 0.44 -3.36
C ILE A 7 18.25 -0.54 -2.72
N PRO A 8 18.53 -1.13 -1.54
CA PRO A 8 17.57 -1.96 -0.83
C PRO A 8 16.29 -1.19 -0.52
N PHE A 9 15.14 -1.81 -0.73
CA PHE A 9 13.85 -1.17 -0.47
C PHE A 9 12.79 -2.20 -0.10
N LEU A 10 11.77 -1.74 0.63
CA LEU A 10 10.54 -2.45 0.90
C LEU A 10 9.39 -1.74 0.19
N GLN A 11 8.44 -2.51 -0.36
CA GLN A 11 7.20 -1.98 -0.92
C GLN A 11 6.00 -2.61 -0.23
N ILE A 12 5.11 -1.76 0.24
CA ILE A 12 3.80 -2.12 0.80
C ILE A 12 2.71 -1.32 0.06
N ARG A 13 1.52 -1.91 -0.10
CA ARG A 13 0.41 -1.31 -0.84
C ARG A 13 -0.92 -1.61 -0.15
N GLY A 14 -1.71 -0.56 0.06
CA GLY A 14 -3.13 -0.72 0.39
C GLY A 14 -3.93 -1.09 -0.85
N ILE A 15 -4.93 -1.96 -0.71
CA ILE A 15 -5.83 -2.35 -1.78
C ILE A 15 -7.16 -1.63 -1.58
N SER A 16 -7.48 -0.68 -2.47
CA SER A 16 -8.71 0.12 -2.38
C SER A 16 -9.89 -0.50 -3.12
N ASN A 17 -9.66 -1.48 -4.00
CA ASN A 17 -10.73 -2.14 -4.75
C ASN A 17 -10.27 -3.49 -5.33
N TYR A 18 -11.26 -4.32 -5.68
CA TYR A 18 -11.05 -5.48 -6.54
C TYR A 18 -10.97 -5.04 -8.01
N VAL A 19 -10.16 -5.75 -8.81
CA VAL A 19 -10.01 -5.48 -10.25
C VAL A 19 -11.33 -5.76 -10.97
N GLY A 20 -11.80 -4.79 -11.76
CA GLY A 20 -13.09 -4.87 -12.46
C GLY A 20 -13.37 -3.57 -13.22
N GLU A 21 -14.66 -3.27 -13.44
CA GLU A 21 -15.07 -2.02 -14.08
C GLU A 21 -14.54 -0.80 -13.32
N ARG A 22 -14.11 0.22 -14.08
CA ARG A 22 -13.51 1.43 -13.52
C ARG A 22 -14.59 2.37 -12.97
N ASP A 23 -15.10 2.01 -11.79
CA ASP A 23 -16.01 2.82 -11.00
C ASP A 23 -15.31 3.27 -9.72
N LYS A 24 -14.91 4.55 -9.70
CA LYS A 24 -14.20 5.15 -8.56
C LYS A 24 -15.06 5.27 -7.31
N SER A 25 -16.39 5.24 -7.44
CA SER A 25 -17.30 5.29 -6.28
C SER A 25 -17.18 4.04 -5.40
N LYS A 26 -16.72 2.92 -5.97
CA LYS A 26 -16.50 1.65 -5.27
C LYS A 26 -15.12 1.55 -4.63
N TRP A 27 -14.26 2.56 -4.81
CA TRP A 27 -12.91 2.54 -4.26
C TRP A 27 -12.97 2.95 -2.79
N LYS A 28 -12.51 2.05 -1.93
CA LYS A 28 -12.39 2.26 -0.49
C LYS A 28 -11.04 2.91 -0.17
N MET A 29 -10.88 4.17 -0.58
CA MET A 29 -9.59 4.86 -0.49
C MET A 29 -9.14 5.09 0.95
N GLU A 30 -10.05 5.51 1.83
CA GLU A 30 -9.78 5.74 3.26
C GLU A 30 -9.32 4.46 3.94
N GLU A 31 -10.13 3.39 3.85
CA GLU A 31 -9.80 2.07 4.41
C GLU A 31 -8.45 1.53 3.91
N ALA A 32 -8.14 1.73 2.62
CA ALA A 32 -6.86 1.30 2.05
C ALA A 32 -5.65 2.09 2.58
N ILE A 33 -5.82 3.40 2.82
CA ILE A 33 -4.78 4.26 3.39
C ILE A 33 -4.56 3.90 4.86
N ASP A 34 -5.64 3.74 5.64
CA ASP A 34 -5.55 3.38 7.05
C ASP A 34 -4.85 2.03 7.22
N ASN A 35 -5.24 1.03 6.42
CA ASN A 35 -4.59 -0.28 6.44
C ASN A 35 -3.11 -0.22 6.06
N LEU A 36 -2.75 0.63 5.09
CA LEU A 36 -1.35 0.86 4.70
C LEU A 36 -0.55 1.49 5.85
N CYS A 37 -1.09 2.50 6.52
CA CYS A 37 -0.45 3.18 7.64
C CYS A 37 -0.29 2.24 8.85
N ASN A 38 -1.33 1.50 9.21
CA ASN A 38 -1.27 0.52 10.31
C ASN A 38 -0.22 -0.56 10.02
N SER A 39 -0.19 -1.09 8.80
CA SER A 39 0.82 -2.08 8.40
C SER A 39 2.24 -1.51 8.45
N LEU A 40 2.42 -0.25 8.08
CA LEU A 40 3.71 0.43 8.19
C LEU A 40 4.15 0.57 9.65
N GLU A 41 3.25 0.98 10.55
CA GLU A 41 3.56 1.06 11.97
C GLU A 41 3.99 -0.29 12.54
N ASP A 42 3.28 -1.36 12.18
CA ASP A 42 3.61 -2.71 12.64
C ASP A 42 5.00 -3.15 12.15
N ILE A 43 5.33 -2.87 10.89
CA ILE A 43 6.67 -3.12 10.34
C ILE A 43 7.74 -2.34 11.12
N LEU A 44 7.49 -1.07 11.44
CA LEU A 44 8.45 -0.23 12.16
C LEU A 44 8.63 -0.65 13.61
N LYS A 45 7.60 -1.22 14.25
CA LYS A 45 7.67 -1.74 15.64
C LYS A 45 8.44 -3.06 15.73
N ILE A 46 8.60 -3.80 14.63
CA ILE A 46 9.32 -5.09 14.57
C ILE A 46 10.84 -4.90 14.46
N VAL A 47 11.29 -3.72 13.99
CA VAL A 47 12.71 -3.35 13.85
C VAL A 47 13.24 -2.73 15.14
#